data_AF-A0A9D8B889-F1
#
_entry.id   AF-A0A9D8B889-F1
#
_cell.length_a   1.000
_cell.length_b   1.000
_cell.length_c   1.000
_cell.angle_alpha   90.00
_cell.angle_beta   90.00
_cell.angle_gamma   90.00
#
_symmetry.space_group_name_H-M   'P 1'
#
loop_
_entity.id
_entity.type
_entity.pdbx_description
1 polymer ?
#
loop_
_entity_poly.entity_id
_entity_poly.type
_entity_poly.pdbx_seq_one_letter_code
_entity_poly.pdbx_strand_id
1 'polypeptide(L)'
;MRSILVLRCLGAIALGLGGWGLGALINDHDPPLEGLFWVVLLPICGAIIGFGLVPYPPKVVWRGVSRIPGQVLFGALAGLTLALVCSAVLALPLSLLPGSWGEIAVAITFAVLAYFCIGIMVLRGRDILRGLGTLSPVGGQTSSRSDRVILDTNSIIDGRIADIIQTGFIHGTLVIPKFVLDELHYVADSPDPLRRTRGRRGLDILTKLQRETDFPVQISDMDFEGVREVDAKLVELAKVMHCPIITNDVNLNRVASLQGVRVLNINELAHAIKPVVLPNE
;
A
#
# COMPACT_ATOMS: atom_id res chain seq x y z
N MET A 1 6.97 23.60 -16.90
CA MET A 1 6.30 24.91 -17.19
C MET A 1 4.78 24.81 -17.24
N ARG A 2 4.17 23.84 -17.93
CA ARG A 2 2.69 23.74 -18.03
C ARG A 2 1.96 23.52 -16.69
N SER A 3 2.51 22.71 -15.78
CA SER A 3 1.90 22.41 -14.47
C SER A 3 1.84 23.61 -13.52
N ILE A 4 2.87 24.46 -13.51
CA ILE A 4 2.93 25.67 -12.67
C ILE A 4 1.87 26.68 -13.13
N LEU A 5 1.65 26.80 -14.44
CA LEU A 5 0.68 27.73 -15.01
C LEU A 5 -0.76 27.31 -14.67
N VAL A 6 -1.05 26.00 -14.72
CA VAL A 6 -2.35 25.45 -14.27
C VAL A 6 -2.59 25.73 -12.78
N LEU A 7 -1.57 25.55 -11.94
CA LEU A 7 -1.67 25.81 -10.51
C LEU A 7 -1.92 27.30 -10.20
N ARG A 8 -1.31 28.22 -10.96
CA ARG A 8 -1.55 29.67 -10.85
C ARG A 8 -2.98 30.05 -11.21
N CYS A 9 -3.52 29.47 -12.29
CA CYS A 9 -4.90 29.71 -12.69
C CYS A 9 -5.90 29.16 -11.67
N LEU A 10 -5.68 27.95 -11.16
CA LEU A 10 -6.52 27.37 -10.11
C LEU A 10 -6.48 28.19 -8.81
N GLY A 11 -5.30 28.64 -8.40
CA GLY A 11 -5.11 29.51 -7.24
C GLY A 11 -5.82 30.86 -7.37
N ALA A 12 -5.72 31.49 -8.54
CA ALA A 12 -6.38 32.76 -8.83
C ALA A 12 -7.92 32.64 -8.81
N ILE A 13 -8.46 31.54 -9.37
CA ILE A 13 -9.91 31.29 -9.38
C ILE A 13 -10.41 31.04 -7.96
N ALA A 14 -9.74 30.18 -7.19
CA ALA A 14 -10.18 29.83 -5.83
C ALA A 14 -10.16 31.05 -4.88
N LEU A 15 -9.08 31.83 -4.89
CA LEU A 15 -8.96 33.02 -4.04
C LEU A 15 -9.78 34.21 -4.56
N GLY A 16 -10.00 34.30 -5.86
CA GLY A 16 -10.93 35.27 -6.45
C GLY A 16 -12.38 35.00 -6.02
N LEU A 17 -12.83 33.74 -6.08
CA LEU A 17 -14.16 33.34 -5.59
C LEU A 17 -14.31 33.55 -4.08
N GLY A 18 -13.27 33.24 -3.30
CA GLY A 18 -13.26 33.52 -1.85
C GLY A 18 -13.32 35.03 -1.54
N GLY A 19 -12.60 35.86 -2.30
CA GLY A 19 -12.65 37.31 -2.18
C GLY A 19 -14.00 37.90 -2.55
N TRP A 20 -14.67 37.34 -3.57
CA TRP A 20 -16.04 37.72 -3.92
C TRP A 20 -17.04 37.38 -2.80
N GLY A 21 -16.94 36.18 -2.21
CA GLY A 21 -17.79 35.78 -1.09
C GLY A 21 -17.63 36.68 0.15
N LEU A 22 -16.39 37.05 0.49
CA LEU A 22 -16.11 37.99 1.58
C LEU A 22 -16.60 39.41 1.27
N GLY A 23 -16.41 39.88 0.03
CA GLY A 23 -16.93 41.19 -0.38
C GLY A 23 -18.46 41.26 -0.35
N ALA A 24 -19.14 40.18 -0.73
CA ALA A 24 -20.60 40.09 -0.67
C ALA A 24 -21.13 40.11 0.77
N LEU A 25 -20.42 39.47 1.72
CA LEU A 25 -20.74 39.51 3.15
C LEU A 25 -20.59 40.91 3.76
N ILE A 26 -19.57 41.67 3.36
CA ILE A 26 -19.33 43.04 3.85
C ILE A 26 -20.34 44.03 3.26
N ASN A 27 -20.74 43.83 2.00
CA ASN A 27 -21.73 44.66 1.32
C ASN A 27 -23.13 44.62 1.97
N ASP A 28 -23.45 43.58 2.75
CA ASP A 28 -24.73 43.45 3.43
C ASP A 28 -24.82 44.34 4.70
N HIS A 29 -23.74 45.01 5.11
CA HIS A 29 -23.69 45.85 6.31
C HIS A 29 -23.40 47.34 6.04
N ASP A 30 -22.90 47.70 4.85
CA ASP A 30 -22.45 49.05 4.49
C ASP A 30 -23.33 49.71 3.39
N PRO A 31 -23.34 51.06 3.27
CA PRO A 31 -24.12 51.77 2.26
C PRO A 31 -23.77 51.33 0.82
N PRO A 32 -24.73 51.36 -0.12
CA PRO A 32 -24.66 50.64 -1.40
C PRO A 32 -23.51 51.05 -2.35
N LEU A 33 -22.90 52.22 -2.14
CA LEU A 33 -21.78 52.69 -2.96
C LEU A 33 -20.41 52.22 -2.44
N GLU A 34 -20.26 52.00 -1.13
CA GLU A 34 -19.01 51.50 -0.54
C GLU A 34 -18.94 49.98 -0.53
N GLY A 35 -20.08 49.30 -0.36
CA GLY A 35 -20.14 47.84 -0.46
C GLY A 35 -19.79 47.32 -1.88
N LEU A 36 -20.21 48.04 -2.93
CA LEU A 36 -19.85 47.71 -4.32
C LEU A 36 -18.33 47.80 -4.56
N PHE A 37 -17.65 48.74 -3.89
CA PHE A 37 -16.19 48.86 -3.97
C PHE A 37 -15.49 47.62 -3.41
N TRP A 38 -15.91 47.12 -2.24
CA TRP A 38 -15.34 45.91 -1.63
C TRP A 38 -15.65 44.62 -2.41
N VAL A 39 -16.86 44.52 -2.97
CA VAL A 39 -17.29 43.39 -3.82
C VAL A 39 -16.43 43.25 -5.07
N VAL A 40 -15.89 44.35 -5.61
CA VAL A 40 -15.03 44.34 -6.80
C VAL A 40 -13.54 44.26 -6.44
N LEU A 41 -13.11 44.97 -5.39
CA LEU A 41 -11.70 45.05 -5.00
C LEU A 41 -11.17 43.73 -4.44
N LEU A 42 -11.91 43.08 -3.53
CA LEU A 42 -11.49 41.85 -2.87
C LEU A 42 -11.26 40.66 -3.82
N PRO A 43 -12.12 40.36 -4.82
CA PRO A 43 -11.85 39.29 -5.77
C PRO A 43 -10.67 39.60 -6.69
N ILE A 44 -10.45 40.86 -7.08
CA ILE A 44 -9.29 41.25 -7.90
C ILE A 44 -7.99 41.07 -7.10
N CYS A 45 -7.97 41.54 -5.85
CA CYS A 45 -6.84 41.34 -4.95
C CYS A 45 -6.59 39.85 -4.67
N GLY A 46 -7.65 39.08 -4.41
CA GLY A 46 -7.59 37.63 -4.21
C GLY A 46 -7.05 36.87 -5.43
N ALA A 47 -7.47 37.25 -6.64
CA ALA A 47 -6.99 36.65 -7.87
C ALA A 47 -5.50 36.97 -8.13
N ILE A 48 -5.06 38.20 -7.87
CA ILE A 48 -3.64 38.62 -8.03
C ILE A 48 -2.75 37.87 -7.03
N ILE A 49 -3.17 37.81 -5.76
CA ILE A 49 -2.45 37.06 -4.72
C ILE A 49 -2.42 35.57 -5.07
N GLY A 50 -3.54 35.02 -5.52
CA GLY A 50 -3.65 33.61 -5.91
C GLY A 50 -2.79 33.24 -7.12
N PHE A 51 -2.66 34.14 -8.09
CA PHE A 51 -1.78 33.93 -9.24
C PHE A 51 -0.29 34.01 -8.86
N GLY A 52 0.07 34.90 -7.93
CA GLY A 52 1.45 35.18 -7.55
C GLY A 52 2.05 34.23 -6.51
N LEU A 53 1.32 33.96 -5.42
CA LEU A 53 1.85 33.28 -4.22
C LEU A 53 1.62 31.76 -4.21
N VAL A 54 0.49 31.29 -4.76
CA VAL A 54 0.14 29.85 -4.81
C VAL A 54 1.19 28.94 -5.46
N PRO A 55 1.92 29.34 -6.54
CA PRO A 55 2.97 28.49 -7.11
C PRO A 55 4.22 28.37 -6.22
N TYR A 56 4.36 29.18 -5.17
CA TYR A 56 5.51 29.19 -4.27
C TYR A 56 5.06 28.91 -2.83
N PRO A 57 4.69 27.66 -2.49
CA PRO A 57 4.44 27.32 -1.09
C PRO A 57 5.70 27.67 -0.28
N PRO A 58 5.55 28.22 0.94
CA PRO A 58 6.69 28.54 1.79
C PRO A 58 7.58 27.31 1.91
N LYS A 59 8.90 27.46 1.74
CA LYS A 59 9.88 26.34 1.77
C LYS A 59 9.78 25.49 3.04
N VAL A 60 9.17 26.01 4.11
CA VAL A 60 8.87 25.32 5.36
C VAL A 60 7.73 24.31 5.20
N VAL A 61 6.63 24.72 4.56
CA VAL A 61 5.45 23.87 4.29
C VAL A 61 5.81 22.76 3.31
N TRP A 62 6.55 23.09 2.24
CA TRP A 62 6.97 22.10 1.25
C TRP A 62 7.83 20.98 1.87
N ARG A 63 8.78 21.34 2.74
CA ARG A 63 9.63 20.36 3.44
C ARG A 63 8.84 19.48 4.42
N GLY A 64 7.79 20.01 5.05
CA GLY A 64 6.90 19.24 5.91
C GLY A 64 6.04 18.25 5.13
N VAL A 65 5.35 18.73 4.09
CA VAL A 65 4.43 17.91 3.27
C VAL A 65 5.19 16.83 2.50
N SER A 66 6.41 17.09 2.04
CA SER A 66 7.23 16.11 1.32
C SER A 66 7.63 14.89 2.17
N ARG A 67 7.54 14.99 3.51
CA ARG A 67 7.86 13.90 4.44
C ARG A 67 6.64 13.06 4.82
N ILE A 68 5.45 13.53 4.48
CA ILE A 68 4.20 12.84 4.80
C ILE A 68 3.91 11.81 3.71
N PRO A 69 3.70 10.53 4.05
CA PRO A 69 3.31 9.53 3.07
C PRO A 69 2.01 9.94 2.36
N GLY A 70 1.93 9.76 1.04
CA GLY A 70 0.74 10.13 0.27
C GLY A 70 -0.55 9.47 0.76
N GLN A 71 -0.44 8.29 1.38
CA GLN A 71 -1.56 7.58 2.03
C GLN A 71 -2.15 8.37 3.21
N VAL A 72 -1.33 9.05 3.99
CA VAL A 72 -1.79 9.88 5.12
C VAL A 72 -2.51 11.12 4.59
N LEU A 73 -2.02 11.72 3.51
CA LEU A 73 -2.68 12.87 2.87
C LEU A 73 -4.06 12.47 2.30
N PHE A 74 -4.12 11.34 1.61
CA PHE A 74 -5.39 10.83 1.06
C PHE A 74 -6.37 10.46 2.17
N GLY A 75 -5.90 9.77 3.22
CA GLY A 75 -6.72 9.41 4.37
C GLY A 75 -7.24 10.64 5.13
N ALA A 76 -6.39 11.64 5.34
CA ALA A 76 -6.80 12.89 5.98
C ALA A 76 -7.84 13.65 5.14
N LEU A 77 -7.66 13.71 3.82
CA LEU A 77 -8.61 14.36 2.92
C LEU A 77 -9.96 13.64 2.92
N ALA A 78 -9.95 12.31 2.80
CA ALA A 78 -11.17 11.50 2.83
C ALA A 78 -11.87 11.60 4.19
N GLY A 79 -11.13 11.56 5.30
CA GLY A 79 -11.67 11.76 6.64
C GLY A 79 -12.29 13.15 6.83
N LEU A 80 -11.65 14.20 6.30
CA LEU A 80 -12.18 15.56 6.33
C LEU A 80 -13.48 15.68 5.52
N THR A 81 -13.54 15.08 4.33
CA THR A 81 -14.77 15.10 3.51
C THR A 81 -15.92 14.38 4.21
N LEU A 82 -15.65 13.23 4.84
CA LEU A 82 -16.65 12.48 5.59
C LEU A 82 -17.15 13.28 6.80
N ALA A 83 -16.23 13.90 7.54
CA ALA A 83 -16.59 14.77 8.67
C ALA A 83 -17.46 15.95 8.25
N LEU A 84 -17.17 16.57 7.10
CA LEU A 84 -17.95 17.68 6.56
C LEU A 84 -19.37 17.23 6.21
N VAL A 85 -19.53 16.07 5.56
CA VAL A 85 -20.85 15.51 5.22
C VAL A 85 -21.63 15.20 6.50
N CYS A 86 -21.03 14.49 7.45
CA CYS A 86 -21.67 14.13 8.72
C CYS A 86 -22.07 15.38 9.53
N SER A 87 -21.17 16.37 9.60
CA SER A 87 -21.43 17.62 10.30
C SER A 87 -22.53 18.43 9.63
N ALA A 88 -22.61 18.44 8.29
CA ALA A 88 -23.67 19.13 7.56
C ALA A 88 -25.06 18.50 7.83
N VAL A 89 -25.14 17.17 7.90
CA VAL A 89 -26.39 16.47 8.27
C VAL A 89 -26.83 16.83 9.69
N LEU A 90 -25.88 16.92 10.63
CA LEU A 90 -26.16 17.31 12.01
C LEU A 90 -26.36 18.83 12.19
N ALA A 91 -26.02 19.65 11.21
CA ALA A 91 -26.16 21.09 11.32
C ALA A 91 -27.63 21.52 11.46
N LEU A 92 -28.56 20.82 10.82
CA LEU A 92 -29.99 21.14 10.88
C LEU A 92 -30.55 21.12 12.32
N PRO A 93 -30.48 20.02 13.08
CA PRO A 93 -30.98 19.99 14.45
C PRO A 93 -30.18 20.92 15.39
N LEU A 94 -28.88 21.11 15.15
CA LEU A 94 -28.05 21.96 16.01
C LEU A 94 -28.31 23.46 15.79
N SER A 95 -28.66 23.86 14.57
CA SER A 95 -28.96 25.27 14.24
C SER A 95 -30.26 25.78 14.87
N LEU A 96 -31.12 24.87 15.36
CA LEU A 96 -32.38 25.21 16.06
C LEU A 96 -32.16 25.63 17.52
N LEU A 97 -30.92 25.56 18.03
CA LEU A 97 -30.60 26.01 19.38
C LEU A 97 -30.74 27.55 19.47
N PRO A 98 -31.35 28.08 20.54
CA PRO A 98 -31.58 29.52 20.66
C PRO A 98 -30.28 30.31 20.81
N GLY A 99 -30.16 31.40 20.06
CA GLY A 99 -29.02 32.32 20.08
C GLY A 99 -27.79 31.83 19.29
N SER A 100 -26.63 32.43 19.54
CA SER A 100 -25.36 32.08 18.90
C SER A 100 -24.83 30.68 19.26
N TRP A 101 -25.49 29.98 20.19
CA TRP A 101 -25.15 28.62 20.58
C TRP A 101 -25.31 27.61 19.44
N GLY A 102 -26.26 27.82 18.52
CA GLY A 102 -26.43 26.94 17.35
C GLY A 102 -25.23 26.96 16.43
N GLU A 103 -24.73 28.14 16.07
CA GLU A 103 -23.56 28.31 15.19
C GLU A 103 -22.28 27.73 15.84
N ILE A 104 -22.09 28.01 17.13
CA ILE A 104 -20.96 27.49 17.91
C ILE A 104 -21.04 25.96 18.01
N ALA A 105 -22.21 25.40 18.24
CA ALA A 105 -22.41 23.95 18.32
C ALA A 105 -22.08 23.25 17.00
N VAL A 106 -22.45 23.83 15.85
CA VAL A 106 -22.12 23.27 14.53
C VAL A 106 -20.61 23.30 14.30
N ALA A 107 -19.94 24.40 14.63
CA ALA A 107 -18.49 24.53 14.48
C ALA A 107 -17.72 23.53 15.37
N ILE A 108 -18.13 23.38 16.64
CA ILE A 108 -17.54 22.41 17.57
C ILE A 108 -17.76 20.99 17.06
N THR A 109 -18.96 20.67 16.60
CA THR A 109 -19.31 19.34 16.09
C THR A 109 -18.46 18.98 14.87
N PHE A 110 -18.27 19.92 13.94
CA PHE A 110 -17.37 19.73 12.81
C PHE A 110 -15.93 19.44 13.26
N ALA A 111 -15.39 20.25 14.17
CA ALA A 111 -14.02 20.09 14.64
C ALA A 111 -13.78 18.73 15.32
N VAL A 112 -14.73 18.29 16.16
CA VAL A 112 -14.68 16.99 16.83
C VAL A 112 -14.77 15.86 15.79
N LEU A 113 -15.73 15.91 14.87
CA LEU A 113 -15.90 14.89 13.84
C LEU A 113 -14.70 14.83 12.89
N ALA A 114 -14.11 15.98 12.52
CA ALA A 114 -12.93 16.04 11.69
C ALA A 114 -11.75 15.33 12.34
N TYR A 115 -11.50 15.57 13.64
CA TYR A 115 -10.44 14.90 14.38
C TYR A 115 -10.62 13.37 14.37
N PHE A 116 -11.82 12.88 14.68
CA PHE A 116 -12.10 11.44 14.72
C PHE A 116 -12.07 10.80 13.32
N CYS A 117 -12.70 11.39 12.31
CA CYS A 117 -12.75 10.83 10.97
C CYS A 117 -11.37 10.80 10.30
N ILE A 118 -10.56 11.85 10.49
CA ILE A 118 -9.17 11.87 10.02
C ILE A 118 -8.36 10.80 10.75
N GLY A 119 -8.46 10.72 12.08
CA GLY A 119 -7.76 9.70 12.87
C GLY A 119 -8.08 8.29 12.39
N ILE A 120 -9.37 7.96 12.25
CA ILE A 120 -9.83 6.64 11.78
C ILE A 120 -9.35 6.37 10.34
N MET A 121 -9.47 7.34 9.44
CA MET A 121 -9.10 7.12 8.04
C MET A 121 -7.58 7.04 7.84
N VAL A 122 -6.79 7.74 8.64
CA VAL A 122 -5.33 7.63 8.61
C VAL A 122 -4.85 6.32 9.25
N LEU A 123 -5.44 5.91 10.39
CA LEU A 123 -5.04 4.71 11.13
C LEU A 123 -5.56 3.41 10.51
N ARG A 124 -6.79 3.42 9.98
CA ARG A 124 -7.52 2.23 9.52
C ARG A 124 -8.07 2.34 8.09
N GLY A 125 -7.82 3.44 7.37
CA GLY A 125 -8.36 3.63 6.02
C GLY A 125 -8.01 2.50 5.06
N ARG A 126 -6.82 1.89 5.19
CA ARG A 126 -6.42 0.73 4.38
C ARG A 126 -7.25 -0.51 4.65
N ASP A 127 -7.63 -0.76 5.90
CA ASP A 127 -8.43 -1.92 6.29
C ASP A 127 -9.91 -1.70 5.94
N ILE A 128 -10.40 -0.47 6.05
CA ILE A 128 -11.75 -0.07 5.61
C ILE A 128 -11.89 -0.25 4.09
N LEU A 129 -10.91 0.24 3.30
CA LEU A 129 -10.89 0.06 1.84
C LEU A 129 -10.81 -1.42 1.42
N ARG A 130 -10.12 -2.26 2.19
CA ARG A 130 -10.07 -3.71 1.95
C ARG A 130 -11.40 -4.39 2.28
N GLY A 131 -12.06 -3.99 3.36
CA GLY A 131 -13.38 -4.50 3.74
C GLY A 131 -14.52 -4.04 2.83
N LEU A 132 -14.42 -2.82 2.28
CA LEU A 132 -15.36 -2.27 1.30
C LEU A 132 -15.06 -2.72 -0.15
N GLY A 133 -13.85 -3.24 -0.38
CA GLY A 133 -13.25 -3.56 -1.67
C GLY A 133 -13.65 -4.91 -2.28
N THR A 134 -14.81 -5.49 -1.92
CA THR A 134 -15.40 -6.60 -2.70
C THR A 134 -15.84 -6.18 -4.11
N LEU A 135 -15.65 -4.92 -4.49
CA LEU A 135 -15.85 -4.36 -5.83
C LEU A 135 -14.66 -3.44 -6.18
N SER A 136 -13.52 -4.01 -6.56
CA SER A 136 -12.48 -3.23 -7.26
C SER A 136 -12.77 -3.18 -8.76
N PRO A 137 -12.62 -2.01 -9.42
CA PRO A 137 -12.81 -1.89 -10.86
C PRO A 137 -11.68 -2.59 -11.62
N VAL A 138 -12.06 -3.19 -12.74
CA VAL A 138 -11.20 -3.82 -13.75
C VAL A 138 -10.06 -2.85 -14.14
N GLY A 139 -8.83 -3.20 -13.75
CA GLY A 139 -7.66 -2.38 -14.06
C GLY A 139 -6.38 -2.93 -13.45
N GLY A 140 -5.84 -3.99 -14.03
CA GLY A 140 -4.48 -4.48 -13.78
C GLY A 140 -4.33 -5.30 -12.49
N GLN A 141 -4.34 -6.62 -12.64
CA GLN A 141 -3.72 -7.51 -11.66
C GLN A 141 -2.21 -7.24 -11.59
N THR A 142 -1.79 -6.18 -10.92
CA THR A 142 -0.65 -6.34 -10.03
C THR A 142 -1.24 -6.86 -8.74
N SER A 143 -1.36 -8.19 -8.68
CA SER A 143 -1.37 -8.91 -7.41
C SER A 143 -0.54 -8.10 -6.44
N SER A 144 -1.14 -7.58 -5.36
CA SER A 144 -0.35 -7.19 -4.20
C SER A 144 0.55 -8.38 -3.98
N ARG A 145 1.82 -8.25 -4.35
CA ARG A 145 2.79 -9.31 -4.17
C ARG A 145 2.61 -9.62 -2.69
N SER A 146 2.13 -10.82 -2.37
CA SER A 146 2.35 -11.28 -1.01
C SER A 146 3.85 -11.08 -0.87
N ASP A 147 4.28 -10.19 0.01
CA ASP A 147 5.69 -10.05 0.38
C ASP A 147 6.07 -11.30 1.19
N ARG A 148 5.63 -12.47 0.73
CA ARG A 148 5.72 -13.78 1.31
C ARG A 148 5.89 -14.73 0.14
N VAL A 149 6.81 -15.65 0.29
CA VAL A 149 7.13 -16.68 -0.70
C VAL A 149 7.39 -17.97 0.07
N ILE A 150 6.77 -19.07 -0.34
CA ILE A 150 7.00 -20.37 0.29
C ILE A 150 8.20 -21.05 -0.35
N LEU A 151 9.07 -21.64 0.48
CA LEU A 151 10.19 -22.45 0.03
C LEU A 151 9.87 -23.94 0.09
N ASP A 152 10.22 -24.66 -0.98
CA ASP A 152 10.20 -26.12 -1.09
C ASP A 152 11.56 -26.73 -0.66
N THR A 153 11.51 -27.93 -0.07
CA THR A 153 12.65 -28.77 0.33
C THR A 153 13.68 -28.89 -0.78
N ASN A 154 13.25 -29.20 -2.01
CA ASN A 154 14.17 -29.43 -3.12
C ASN A 154 14.92 -28.16 -3.56
N SER A 155 14.27 -27.00 -3.45
CA SER A 155 14.91 -25.70 -3.76
C SER A 155 15.89 -25.29 -2.68
N ILE A 156 15.60 -25.62 -1.43
CA ILE A 156 16.51 -25.38 -0.31
C ILE A 156 17.77 -26.23 -0.46
N ILE A 157 17.65 -27.52 -0.78
CA ILE A 157 18.82 -28.42 -0.94
C ILE A 157 19.73 -27.98 -2.11
N ASP A 158 19.13 -27.53 -3.22
CA ASP A 158 19.87 -27.01 -4.38
C ASP A 158 20.72 -25.79 -4.02
N GLY A 159 20.19 -24.88 -3.20
CA GLY A 159 20.95 -23.79 -2.57
C GLY A 159 21.18 -22.55 -3.42
N ARG A 160 20.96 -22.61 -4.74
CA ARG A 160 21.00 -21.41 -5.61
C ARG A 160 20.01 -20.33 -5.15
N ILE A 161 18.98 -20.71 -4.41
CA ILE A 161 18.00 -19.79 -3.85
C ILE A 161 18.65 -18.72 -2.95
N ALA A 162 19.65 -19.08 -2.14
CA ALA A 162 20.33 -18.12 -1.29
C ALA A 162 21.05 -17.04 -2.11
N ASP A 163 21.72 -17.44 -3.19
CA ASP A 163 22.44 -16.51 -4.06
C ASP A 163 21.45 -15.63 -4.84
N ILE A 164 20.34 -16.19 -5.35
CA ILE A 164 19.29 -15.43 -6.05
C ILE A 164 18.66 -14.37 -5.13
N ILE A 165 18.41 -14.71 -3.86
CA ILE A 165 17.89 -13.77 -2.88
C ILE A 165 18.90 -12.63 -2.64
N GLN A 166 20.19 -12.95 -2.50
CA GLN A 166 21.25 -11.95 -2.32
C GLN A 166 21.36 -10.98 -3.52
N THR A 167 21.08 -11.43 -4.74
CA THR A 167 21.05 -10.52 -5.91
C THR A 167 19.88 -9.55 -5.91
N GLY A 168 18.87 -9.76 -5.06
CA GLY A 168 17.66 -8.93 -5.01
C GLY A 168 16.61 -9.25 -6.07
N PHE A 169 16.70 -10.38 -6.79
CA PHE A 169 15.64 -10.78 -7.73
C PHE A 169 14.34 -11.23 -7.03
N ILE A 170 14.47 -11.76 -5.81
CA ILE A 170 13.35 -12.22 -4.99
C ILE A 170 13.23 -11.26 -3.81
N HIS A 171 12.02 -10.76 -3.59
CA HIS A 171 11.68 -9.84 -2.49
C HIS A 171 10.53 -10.38 -1.66
N GLY A 172 10.53 -10.03 -0.37
CA GLY A 172 9.53 -10.42 0.62
C GLY A 172 10.11 -11.29 1.73
N THR A 173 9.22 -11.72 2.63
CA THR A 173 9.44 -12.68 3.70
C THR A 173 9.49 -14.11 3.15
N LEU A 174 10.54 -14.85 3.49
CA LEU A 174 10.64 -16.26 3.15
C LEU A 174 9.85 -17.05 4.17
N VAL A 175 8.83 -17.79 3.72
CA VAL A 175 8.02 -18.66 4.55
C VAL A 175 8.55 -20.09 4.42
N ILE A 176 9.04 -20.63 5.53
CA ILE A 176 9.51 -22.02 5.63
C ILE A 176 8.46 -22.80 6.43
N PRO A 177 7.72 -23.73 5.81
CA PRO A 177 6.78 -24.55 6.55
C PRO A 177 7.49 -25.51 7.51
N LYS A 178 6.90 -25.77 8.67
CA LYS A 178 7.47 -26.71 9.64
C LYS A 178 7.68 -28.11 9.06
N PHE A 179 6.73 -28.60 8.26
CA PHE A 179 6.85 -29.91 7.61
C PHE A 179 8.02 -30.01 6.62
N VAL A 180 8.47 -28.89 6.02
CA VAL A 180 9.67 -28.84 5.18
C VAL A 180 10.94 -28.96 6.04
N LEU A 181 10.95 -28.33 7.22
CA LEU A 181 12.04 -28.51 8.19
C LEU A 181 12.12 -29.95 8.67
N ASP A 182 10.97 -30.55 9.01
CA ASP A 182 10.89 -31.94 9.46
C ASP A 182 11.38 -32.91 8.38
N GLU A 183 11.03 -32.66 7.11
CA GLU A 183 11.54 -33.45 5.98
C GLU A 183 13.06 -33.31 5.82
N LEU A 184 13.61 -32.10 5.88
CA LEU A 184 15.05 -31.87 5.83
C LEU A 184 15.79 -32.58 6.97
N HIS A 185 15.25 -32.54 8.19
CA HIS A 185 15.77 -33.28 9.34
C HIS A 185 15.74 -34.79 9.10
N TYR A 186 14.61 -35.32 8.64
CA TYR A 186 14.48 -36.75 8.31
C TYR A 186 15.49 -37.19 7.23
N VAL A 187 15.71 -36.37 6.21
CA VAL A 187 16.71 -36.62 5.17
C VAL A 187 18.15 -36.54 5.72
N ALA A 188 18.40 -35.63 6.66
CA ALA A 188 19.70 -35.47 7.33
C ALA A 188 20.04 -36.65 8.27
N ASP A 189 19.05 -37.34 8.82
CA ASP A 189 19.23 -38.52 9.68
C ASP A 189 19.16 -39.85 8.91
N SER A 190 19.06 -39.79 7.58
CA SER A 190 19.02 -40.97 6.73
C SER A 190 20.28 -41.85 6.89
N PRO A 191 20.14 -43.20 6.88
CA PRO A 191 21.28 -44.11 6.90
C PRO A 191 22.12 -44.04 5.61
N ASP A 192 21.53 -43.54 4.52
CA ASP A 192 22.23 -43.31 3.25
C ASP A 192 23.13 -42.06 3.35
N PRO A 193 24.46 -42.20 3.20
CA PRO A 193 25.40 -41.09 3.25
C PRO A 193 25.11 -39.94 2.27
N LEU A 194 24.57 -40.25 1.08
CA LEU A 194 24.25 -39.24 0.07
C LEU A 194 23.03 -38.42 0.48
N ARG A 195 21.97 -39.08 0.97
CA ARG A 195 20.77 -38.40 1.49
C ARG A 195 21.12 -37.55 2.71
N ARG A 196 21.89 -38.10 3.66
CA ARG A 196 22.37 -37.37 4.83
C ARG A 196 23.14 -36.10 4.47
N THR A 197 24.07 -36.18 3.52
CA THR A 197 24.83 -35.02 3.05
C THR A 197 23.93 -33.95 2.43
N ARG A 198 22.92 -34.36 1.66
CA ARG A 198 21.93 -33.44 1.07
C ARG A 198 21.05 -32.76 2.13
N GLY A 199 20.56 -33.51 3.12
CA GLY A 199 19.75 -32.96 4.21
C GLY A 199 20.52 -31.94 5.04
N ARG A 200 21.76 -32.27 5.43
CA ARG A 200 22.66 -31.35 6.14
C ARG A 200 22.93 -30.08 5.35
N ARG A 201 23.23 -30.20 4.05
CA ARG A 201 23.39 -29.05 3.16
C ARG A 201 22.15 -28.15 3.15
N GLY A 202 20.94 -28.72 3.10
CA GLY A 202 19.70 -27.96 3.15
C GLY A 202 19.56 -27.16 4.45
N LEU A 203 19.84 -27.77 5.60
CA LEU A 203 19.83 -27.08 6.90
C LEU A 203 20.90 -25.98 6.99
N ASP A 204 22.09 -26.21 6.42
CA ASP A 204 23.15 -25.20 6.35
C ASP A 204 22.70 -23.97 5.53
N ILE A 205 22.01 -24.19 4.41
CA ILE A 205 21.45 -23.13 3.56
C ILE A 205 20.35 -22.35 4.30
N LEU A 206 19.50 -23.01 5.07
CA LEU A 206 18.52 -22.31 5.90
C LEU A 206 19.18 -21.45 6.98
N THR A 207 20.26 -21.95 7.59
CA THR A 207 21.05 -21.18 8.56
C THR A 207 21.71 -19.98 7.89
N LYS A 208 22.24 -20.16 6.67
CA LYS A 208 22.77 -19.08 5.83
C LYS A 208 21.71 -18.02 5.55
N LEU A 209 20.51 -18.43 5.12
CA LEU A 209 19.39 -17.52 4.86
C LEU A 209 18.99 -16.73 6.11
N GLN A 210 18.99 -17.34 7.30
CA GLN A 210 18.64 -16.66 8.54
C GLN A 210 19.71 -15.69 9.05
N ARG A 211 21.00 -15.96 8.81
CA ARG A 211 22.12 -15.18 9.39
C ARG A 211 22.77 -14.20 8.44
N GLU A 212 22.89 -14.56 7.17
CA GLU A 212 23.69 -13.84 6.18
C GLU A 212 22.86 -13.01 5.22
N THR A 213 21.53 -13.01 5.38
CA THR A 213 20.64 -12.24 4.52
C THR A 213 19.79 -11.29 5.35
N ASP A 214 19.61 -10.06 4.87
CA ASP A 214 18.70 -9.07 5.47
C ASP A 214 17.22 -9.41 5.21
N PHE A 215 16.94 -10.60 4.67
CA PHE A 215 15.60 -11.02 4.30
C PHE A 215 14.88 -11.64 5.50
N PRO A 216 13.66 -11.18 5.82
CA PRO A 216 12.91 -11.75 6.92
C PRO A 216 12.53 -13.20 6.62
N VAL A 217 12.92 -14.12 7.51
CA VAL A 217 12.54 -15.53 7.45
C VAL A 217 11.45 -15.79 8.50
N GLN A 218 10.35 -16.41 8.08
CA GLN A 218 9.23 -16.80 8.93
C GLN A 218 9.03 -18.31 8.86
N ILE A 219 9.00 -18.98 10.01
CA ILE A 219 8.59 -20.39 10.11
C ILE A 219 7.07 -20.43 10.26
N SER A 220 6.40 -21.27 9.46
CA SER A 220 4.95 -21.46 9.51
C SER A 220 4.61 -22.83 10.10
N ASP A 221 3.89 -22.82 11.23
CA ASP A 221 3.40 -24.04 11.90
C ASP A 221 2.04 -24.52 11.35
N MET A 222 1.52 -23.87 10.31
CA MET A 222 0.28 -24.28 9.66
C MET A 222 0.47 -25.64 8.98
N ASP A 223 -0.33 -26.62 9.41
CA ASP A 223 -0.40 -27.96 8.82
C ASP A 223 -1.84 -28.28 8.40
N PHE A 224 -1.97 -29.17 7.41
CA PHE A 224 -3.24 -29.56 6.81
C PHE A 224 -3.54 -31.02 7.15
N GLU A 225 -4.34 -31.22 8.19
CA GLU A 225 -4.80 -32.54 8.61
C GLU A 225 -5.54 -33.23 7.45
N GLY A 226 -5.13 -34.46 7.12
CA GLY A 226 -5.71 -35.25 6.02
C GLY A 226 -4.95 -35.20 4.70
N VAL A 227 -4.01 -34.25 4.51
CA VAL A 227 -3.13 -34.22 3.34
C VAL A 227 -1.81 -34.93 3.70
N ARG A 228 -1.50 -36.04 3.04
CA ARG A 228 -0.27 -36.82 3.32
C ARG A 228 0.95 -36.34 2.54
N GLU A 229 0.74 -35.87 1.32
CA GLU A 229 1.81 -35.48 0.42
C GLU A 229 2.32 -34.08 0.77
N VAL A 230 3.64 -33.93 0.91
CA VAL A 230 4.30 -32.64 1.20
C VAL A 230 3.95 -31.61 0.12
N ASP A 231 4.00 -32.03 -1.14
CA ASP A 231 3.66 -31.21 -2.31
C ASP A 231 2.23 -30.65 -2.22
N ALA A 232 1.26 -31.48 -1.85
CA ALA A 232 -0.12 -31.05 -1.69
C ALA A 232 -0.28 -30.07 -0.50
N LYS A 233 0.46 -30.28 0.60
CA LYS A 233 0.49 -29.34 1.72
C LYS A 233 1.07 -27.98 1.31
N LEU A 234 2.12 -27.96 0.49
CA LEU A 234 2.70 -26.72 -0.05
C LEU A 234 1.66 -25.94 -0.88
N VAL A 235 0.90 -26.63 -1.72
CA VAL A 235 -0.12 -25.99 -2.57
C VAL A 235 -1.28 -25.44 -1.75
N GLU A 236 -1.77 -26.19 -0.75
CA GLU A 236 -2.81 -25.68 0.16
C GLU A 236 -2.31 -24.50 0.99
N LEU A 237 -1.08 -24.55 1.50
CA LEU A 237 -0.45 -23.44 2.21
C LEU A 237 -0.37 -22.18 1.35
N ALA A 238 0.01 -22.34 0.08
CA ALA A 238 0.12 -21.25 -0.88
C ALA A 238 -1.24 -20.62 -1.23
N LYS A 239 -2.30 -21.44 -1.30
CA LYS A 239 -3.67 -20.94 -1.49
C LYS A 239 -4.13 -20.13 -0.29
N VAL A 240 -3.95 -20.65 0.92
CA VAL A 240 -4.39 -19.97 2.17
C VAL A 240 -3.64 -18.66 2.38
N MET A 241 -2.33 -18.64 2.12
CA MET A 241 -1.51 -17.44 2.28
C MET A 241 -1.50 -16.53 1.05
N HIS A 242 -2.17 -16.92 -0.04
CA HIS A 242 -2.18 -16.23 -1.33
C HIS A 242 -0.78 -15.82 -1.81
N CYS A 243 0.18 -16.75 -1.71
CA CYS A 243 1.57 -16.49 -2.02
C CYS A 243 2.17 -17.50 -2.99
N PRO A 244 3.22 -17.12 -3.74
CA PRO A 244 3.86 -18.04 -4.67
C PRO A 244 4.77 -19.06 -3.97
N ILE A 245 4.95 -20.20 -4.63
CA ILE A 245 5.88 -21.27 -4.21
C ILE A 245 7.16 -21.16 -5.04
N ILE A 246 8.32 -21.21 -4.39
CA ILE A 246 9.61 -21.45 -5.04
C ILE A 246 9.88 -22.95 -5.02
N THR A 247 10.01 -23.54 -6.21
CA THR A 247 10.41 -24.93 -6.39
C THR A 247 11.40 -25.06 -7.56
N ASN A 248 12.10 -26.18 -7.64
CA ASN A 248 12.84 -26.63 -8.82
C ASN A 248 12.15 -27.84 -9.48
N ASP A 249 11.09 -28.37 -8.88
CA ASP A 249 10.34 -29.53 -9.35
C ASP A 249 9.32 -29.13 -10.42
N VAL A 250 9.40 -29.78 -11.58
CA VAL A 250 8.53 -29.56 -12.73
C VAL A 250 7.11 -30.08 -12.47
N ASN A 251 6.96 -31.16 -11.68
CA ASN A 251 5.67 -31.75 -11.35
C ASN A 251 4.90 -30.85 -10.39
N LEU A 252 5.54 -30.42 -9.30
CA LEU A 252 4.94 -29.45 -8.37
C LEU A 252 4.56 -28.16 -9.10
N ASN A 253 5.40 -27.68 -10.02
CA ASN A 253 5.08 -26.51 -10.85
C ASN A 253 3.76 -26.69 -11.63
N ARG A 254 3.60 -27.81 -12.34
CA ARG A 254 2.38 -28.09 -13.12
C ARG A 254 1.15 -28.20 -12.23
N VAL A 255 1.24 -28.96 -11.14
CA VAL A 255 0.11 -29.20 -10.23
C VAL A 255 -0.32 -27.90 -9.55
N ALA A 256 0.63 -27.14 -9.01
CA ALA A 256 0.35 -25.86 -8.34
C ALA A 256 -0.24 -24.83 -9.31
N SER A 257 0.31 -24.71 -10.53
CA SER A 257 -0.19 -23.81 -11.56
C SER A 257 -1.62 -24.15 -11.99
N LEU A 258 -1.95 -25.43 -12.15
CA LEU A 258 -3.31 -25.89 -12.47
C LEU A 258 -4.31 -25.54 -11.35
N GLN A 259 -3.85 -25.47 -10.10
CA GLN A 259 -4.66 -25.08 -8.95
C GLN A 259 -4.67 -23.56 -8.67
N GLY A 260 -4.16 -22.76 -9.61
CA GLY A 260 -4.17 -21.29 -9.53
C GLY A 260 -3.10 -20.70 -8.61
N VAL A 261 -2.13 -21.50 -8.16
CA VAL A 261 -0.99 -21.04 -7.36
C VAL A 261 0.14 -20.61 -8.28
N ARG A 262 0.67 -19.41 -8.08
CA ARG A 262 1.83 -18.93 -8.83
C ARG A 262 3.09 -19.68 -8.38
N VAL A 263 3.88 -20.13 -9.33
CA VAL A 263 5.14 -20.84 -9.06
C VAL A 263 6.32 -20.04 -9.61
N LEU A 264 7.39 -19.99 -8.83
CA LEU A 264 8.66 -19.37 -9.18
C LEU A 264 9.70 -20.49 -9.34
N ASN A 265 9.90 -20.96 -10.57
CA ASN A 265 10.80 -22.06 -10.83
C ASN A 265 12.24 -21.57 -11.04
N ILE A 266 13.17 -22.03 -10.19
CA ILE A 266 14.59 -21.65 -10.25
C ILE A 266 15.26 -22.10 -11.56
N ASN A 267 14.88 -23.27 -12.08
CA ASN A 267 15.44 -23.79 -13.33
C ASN A 267 14.94 -22.98 -14.53
N GLU A 268 13.68 -22.54 -14.53
CA GLU A 268 13.16 -21.65 -15.58
C GLU A 268 13.85 -20.30 -15.55
N LEU A 269 14.09 -19.73 -14.37
CA LEU A 269 14.87 -18.50 -14.21
C LEU A 269 16.29 -18.66 -14.79
N ALA A 270 16.97 -19.76 -14.44
CA ALA A 270 18.31 -20.05 -14.97
C ALA A 270 18.33 -20.21 -16.49
N HIS A 271 17.25 -20.73 -17.09
CA HIS A 271 17.12 -20.84 -18.53
C HIS A 271 16.84 -19.50 -19.21
N ALA A 272 16.03 -18.64 -18.58
CA ALA A 272 15.65 -17.33 -19.10
C ALA A 272 16.82 -16.33 -19.15
N ILE A 273 17.83 -16.50 -18.30
CA ILE A 273 19.04 -15.66 -18.28
C ILE A 273 20.15 -16.15 -19.21
N LYS A 274 19.94 -17.25 -19.94
CA LYS A 274 20.94 -17.71 -20.92
C LYS A 274 21.10 -16.67 -22.02
N PRO A 275 22.34 -16.34 -22.44
CA PRO A 275 22.55 -15.43 -23.55
C PRO A 275 21.80 -15.90 -24.79
N VAL A 276 21.06 -15.00 -25.43
CA VAL A 276 20.47 -15.28 -26.73
C VAL A 276 21.60 -15.20 -27.74
N VAL A 277 22.12 -16.36 -28.15
CA VAL A 277 23.15 -16.43 -29.19
C VAL A 277 22.48 -16.09 -30.51
N LEU A 278 22.78 -14.92 -31.06
CA LEU A 278 22.44 -14.61 -32.44
C LEU A 278 23.37 -15.44 -33.33
N PRO A 279 22.85 -16.25 -34.27
CA PRO A 279 23.71 -16.89 -35.24
C PRO A 279 24.33 -15.79 -36.12
N ASN A 280 25.61 -15.50 -35.88
CA ASN A 280 26.55 -14.62 -36.61
C ASN A 280 27.11 -13.36 -35.90
N GLU A 281 27.13 -13.29 -34.56
CA GLU A 281 28.02 -12.35 -33.83
C GLU A 281 28.79 -13.05 -32.71
#